data_AF-A0A349M879-F1
#
_entry.id   AF-A0A349M879-F1
#
_cell.length_a   1.000
_cell.length_b   1.000
_cell.length_c   1.000
_cell.angle_alpha   90.00
_cell.angle_beta   90.00
_cell.angle_gamma   90.00
#
_symmetry.space_group_name_H-M   'P 1'
#
loop_
_entity.id
_entity.type
_entity.pdbx_description
1 polymer ?
#
loop_
_entity_poly.entity_id
_entity_poly.type
_entity_poly.pdbx_seq_one_letter_code
_entity_poly.pdbx_strand_id
1 'polypeptide(L)'
;MSIEKLIFEKGAPGRRVDTMSAMDVPTESLDSMVPAHMLRKEPAPLPEVSEIEVVRHYTHLSQRNFGVDTGFYPLGSCTMKYNPKLNEDMAVLPGFAHIHPLQPEATV
;
A
#
# COMPACT_ATOMS: atom_id res chain seq x y z
N MET A 1 -4.30 -14.64 24.24
CA MET A 1 -3.88 -13.90 23.03
C MET A 1 -5.05 -13.03 22.60
N SER A 2 -4.89 -11.71 22.62
CA SER A 2 -5.92 -10.82 22.09
C SER A 2 -5.94 -10.96 20.57
N ILE A 3 -7.12 -11.13 19.98
CA ILE A 3 -7.29 -11.15 18.53
C ILE A 3 -7.00 -9.74 18.00
N GLU A 4 -6.06 -9.62 17.06
CA GLU A 4 -5.81 -8.35 16.35
C GLU A 4 -7.12 -7.92 15.66
N LYS A 5 -7.63 -6.74 16.05
CA LYS A 5 -8.83 -6.13 15.47
C LYS A 5 -8.65 -5.81 13.98
N LEU A 6 -9.74 -5.73 13.24
CA LEU A 6 -9.71 -5.23 11.86
C LEU A 6 -9.21 -3.79 11.84
N ILE A 7 -8.58 -3.37 10.74
CA ILE A 7 -8.11 -1.99 10.60
C ILE A 7 -9.24 -0.96 10.72
N PHE A 8 -10.47 -1.33 10.33
CA PHE A 8 -11.69 -0.52 10.43
C PHE A 8 -12.23 -0.37 11.86
N GLU A 9 -11.80 -1.21 12.79
CA GLU A 9 -12.20 -1.18 14.21
C GLU A 9 -11.16 -0.44 15.08
N LYS A 10 -10.14 0.11 14.44
CA LYS A 10 -9.08 0.92 15.03
C LYS A 10 -9.25 2.37 14.62
N GLY A 11 -8.38 3.23 15.13
CA GLY A 11 -8.39 4.62 14.73
C GLY A 11 -9.49 5.42 15.42
N ALA A 12 -9.82 6.56 14.81
CA ALA A 12 -10.91 7.43 15.23
C ALA A 12 -11.33 8.32 14.05
N PRO A 13 -12.60 8.78 13.99
CA PRO A 13 -13.06 9.68 12.94
C PRO A 13 -12.15 10.91 12.78
N GLY A 14 -11.84 11.26 11.54
CA GLY A 14 -10.98 12.38 11.15
C GLY A 14 -9.48 12.08 11.17
N ARG A 15 -9.04 10.91 11.64
CA ARG A 15 -7.62 10.58 11.71
C ARG A 15 -7.07 10.24 10.34
N ARG A 16 -5.93 10.84 9.98
CA ARG A 16 -5.27 10.68 8.68
C ARG A 16 -3.77 10.51 8.84
N VAL A 17 -3.17 9.96 7.80
CA VAL A 17 -1.73 10.00 7.57
C VAL A 17 -1.48 11.07 6.52
N ASP A 18 -0.60 12.02 6.81
CA ASP A 18 -0.22 13.07 5.87
C ASP A 18 1.10 12.68 5.18
N THR A 19 0.99 11.83 4.15
CA THR A 19 2.14 11.35 3.37
C THR A 19 2.21 11.98 1.98
N MET A 20 1.24 12.81 1.60
CA MET A 20 1.25 13.44 0.28
C MET A 20 2.18 14.66 0.30
N SER A 21 2.98 14.79 -0.76
CA SER A 21 3.76 16.01 -0.98
C SER A 21 2.82 17.18 -1.25
N ALA A 22 3.27 18.40 -0.93
CA ALA A 22 2.56 19.61 -1.30
C ALA A 22 2.35 19.66 -2.82
N MET A 23 1.19 20.16 -3.25
CA MET A 23 0.92 20.34 -4.68
C MET A 23 1.93 21.33 -5.27
N ASP A 24 2.51 20.93 -6.39
CA ASP A 24 3.43 21.72 -7.22
C ASP A 24 2.69 22.49 -8.33
N VAL A 25 1.35 22.38 -8.36
CA VAL A 25 0.45 23.03 -9.32
C VAL A 25 -0.56 23.93 -8.60
N PRO A 26 -1.15 24.93 -9.29
CA PRO A 26 -2.21 25.75 -8.71
C PRO A 26 -3.41 24.90 -8.26
N THR A 27 -3.91 25.18 -7.05
CA THR A 27 -5.11 24.53 -6.52
C THR A 27 -6.37 25.15 -7.12
N GLU A 28 -7.20 24.36 -7.79
CA GLU A 28 -8.57 24.75 -8.16
C GLU A 28 -9.61 23.92 -7.40
N SER A 29 -10.87 24.37 -7.37
CA SER A 29 -11.94 23.63 -6.71
C SER A 29 -12.38 22.42 -7.54
N LEU A 30 -12.79 21.34 -6.87
CA LEU A 30 -13.31 20.15 -7.57
C LEU A 30 -14.53 20.47 -8.43
N ASP A 31 -15.34 21.44 -8.01
CA ASP A 31 -16.55 21.87 -8.73
C ASP A 31 -16.24 22.53 -10.08
N SER A 32 -15.02 23.10 -10.27
CA SER A 32 -14.59 23.62 -11.58
C SER A 32 -14.03 22.52 -12.49
N MET A 33 -13.54 21.41 -11.92
CA MET A 33 -12.87 20.34 -12.66
C MET A 33 -13.80 19.18 -13.04
N VAL A 34 -14.77 18.84 -12.19
CA VAL A 34 -15.60 17.64 -12.35
C VAL A 34 -17.08 17.99 -12.33
N PRO A 35 -17.88 17.61 -13.34
CA PRO A 35 -19.32 17.85 -13.34
C PRO A 35 -20.01 17.23 -12.10
N ALA A 36 -20.92 17.97 -11.48
CA ALA A 36 -21.55 17.60 -10.20
C ALA A 36 -22.20 16.20 -10.19
N HIS A 37 -22.74 15.75 -11.33
CA HIS A 37 -23.36 14.42 -11.44
C HIS A 37 -22.35 13.26 -11.45
N MET A 38 -21.07 13.55 -11.64
CA MET A 38 -19.96 12.58 -11.58
C MET A 38 -19.25 12.60 -10.22
N LEU A 39 -19.54 13.57 -9.35
CA LEU A 39 -18.95 13.64 -8.02
C LEU A 39 -19.51 12.54 -7.11
N ARG A 40 -18.61 11.91 -6.35
CA ARG A 40 -18.96 10.91 -5.36
C ARG A 40 -19.77 11.56 -4.22
N LYS A 41 -20.98 11.05 -3.95
CA LYS A 41 -21.89 11.62 -2.93
C LYS A 41 -21.53 11.24 -1.49
N GLU A 42 -20.94 10.08 -1.29
CA GLU A 42 -20.56 9.56 0.02
C GLU A 42 -19.07 9.22 0.02
N PRO A 43 -18.30 9.54 1.07
CA PRO A 43 -16.88 9.18 1.14
C PRO A 43 -16.61 7.68 0.96
N ALA A 44 -15.38 7.34 0.59
CA ALA A 44 -14.93 5.95 0.63
C ALA A 44 -14.89 5.44 2.08
N PRO A 45 -15.35 4.21 2.37
CA PRO A 45 -15.26 3.61 3.70
C PRO A 45 -13.81 3.14 3.97
N LEU A 46 -12.87 4.08 3.94
CA LEU A 46 -11.45 3.84 4.25
C LEU A 46 -11.22 3.97 5.76
N PRO A 47 -10.27 3.20 6.33
CA PRO A 47 -9.97 3.29 7.76
C PRO A 47 -9.30 4.63 8.09
N GLU A 48 -9.70 5.23 9.20
CA GLU A 48 -9.17 6.50 9.70
C GLU A 48 -8.18 6.24 10.83
N VAL A 49 -6.94 5.94 10.44
CA VAL A 49 -5.87 5.46 11.34
C VAL A 49 -4.60 6.30 11.18
N SER A 50 -3.81 6.40 12.24
CA SER A 50 -2.49 7.03 12.22
C SER A 50 -1.43 6.09 11.65
N GLU A 51 -0.28 6.63 11.25
CA GLU A 51 0.83 5.85 10.71
C GLU A 51 1.30 4.76 11.70
N ILE A 52 1.42 5.11 12.98
CA ILE A 52 1.80 4.16 14.03
C ILE A 52 0.78 3.02 14.16
N GLU A 53 -0.52 3.32 14.02
CA GLU A 53 -1.57 2.31 14.05
C GLU A 53 -1.48 1.38 12.84
N VAL A 54 -1.19 1.91 11.65
CA VAL A 54 -0.97 1.13 10.42
C VAL A 54 0.23 0.19 10.60
N VAL A 55 1.39 0.72 11.01
CA VAL A 55 2.62 -0.05 11.20
C VAL A 55 2.40 -1.17 12.22
N ARG A 56 1.81 -0.86 13.38
CA ARG A 56 1.51 -1.86 14.42
C ARG A 56 0.55 -2.92 13.90
N HIS A 57 -0.50 -2.53 13.20
CA HIS A 57 -1.48 -3.47 12.67
C HIS A 57 -0.85 -4.49 11.73
N TYR A 58 -0.12 -4.05 10.71
CA TYR A 58 0.48 -4.95 9.73
C TYR A 58 1.66 -5.75 10.31
N THR A 59 2.39 -5.19 11.29
CA THR A 59 3.42 -5.94 12.03
C THR A 59 2.81 -7.07 12.87
N HIS A 60 1.67 -6.83 13.53
CA HIS A 60 0.99 -7.91 14.27
C HIS A 60 0.39 -8.95 13.33
N LEU A 61 -0.16 -8.55 12.18
CA LEU A 61 -0.66 -9.49 11.18
C LEU A 61 0.45 -10.34 10.59
N SER A 62 1.65 -9.80 10.35
CA SER A 62 2.77 -10.58 9.82
C SER A 62 3.23 -11.68 10.78
N GLN A 63 3.23 -11.41 12.10
CA GLN A 63 3.55 -12.40 13.14
C GLN A 63 2.51 -13.52 13.25
N ARG A 64 1.31 -13.31 12.70
CA ARG A 64 0.23 -14.31 12.63
C ARG A 64 0.24 -15.10 11.32
N ASN A 65 1.16 -14.80 10.41
CA ASN A 65 1.31 -15.49 9.15
C ASN A 65 2.53 -16.44 9.20
N PHE A 66 2.41 -17.59 8.55
CA PHE A 66 3.54 -18.51 8.34
C PHE A 66 3.92 -18.47 6.86
N GLY A 67 5.22 -18.38 6.58
CA GLY A 67 5.77 -18.33 5.23
C GLY A 67 7.14 -18.99 5.13
N VAL A 68 7.71 -18.98 3.92
CA VAL A 68 9.03 -19.59 3.63
C VAL A 68 10.14 -18.96 4.47
N ASP A 69 10.05 -17.68 4.80
CA ASP A 69 11.03 -16.99 5.64
C ASP A 69 10.96 -17.37 7.12
N THR A 70 9.82 -17.91 7.58
CA THR A 70 9.61 -18.26 8.99
C THR A 70 9.90 -19.73 9.30
N GLY A 71 9.88 -20.60 8.29
CA GLY A 71 10.17 -22.03 8.49
C GLY A 71 9.94 -22.88 7.26
N PHE A 72 10.09 -24.20 7.43
CA PHE A 72 9.94 -25.16 6.34
C PHE A 72 8.51 -25.21 5.80
N TYR A 73 8.36 -25.10 4.47
CA TYR A 73 7.06 -24.92 3.81
C TYR A 73 6.83 -25.93 2.66
N PRO A 74 6.66 -27.24 2.93
CA PRO A 74 6.66 -28.31 1.92
C PRO A 74 5.33 -28.48 1.18
N LEU A 75 4.94 -27.47 0.40
CA LEU A 75 3.76 -27.58 -0.47
C LEU A 75 4.14 -28.14 -1.84
N GLY A 76 3.63 -29.34 -2.15
CA GLY A 76 3.78 -29.97 -3.46
C GLY A 76 3.19 -29.12 -4.58
N SER A 77 3.79 -29.17 -5.77
CA SER A 77 3.43 -28.34 -6.95
C SER A 77 3.73 -26.83 -6.83
N CYS A 78 3.80 -26.28 -5.62
CA CYS A 78 4.02 -24.84 -5.40
C CYS A 78 5.49 -24.40 -5.52
N THR A 79 6.44 -25.33 -5.40
CA THR A 79 7.90 -25.03 -5.42
C THR A 79 8.26 -23.88 -4.46
N MET A 80 7.88 -24.02 -3.19
CA MET A 80 8.12 -23.04 -2.12
C MET A 80 9.61 -22.98 -1.72
N LYS A 81 10.45 -22.51 -2.66
CA LYS A 81 11.89 -22.33 -2.51
C LYS A 81 12.20 -21.00 -1.81
N TYR A 82 13.45 -20.84 -1.40
CA TYR A 82 13.96 -19.56 -0.92
C TYR A 82 13.73 -18.44 -1.94
N ASN A 83 13.28 -17.28 -1.45
CA ASN A 83 13.18 -16.02 -2.19
C ASN A 83 14.39 -15.14 -1.84
N PRO A 84 15.44 -15.06 -2.70
CA PRO A 84 16.61 -14.23 -2.45
C PRO A 84 16.23 -12.78 -2.19
N LYS A 85 16.70 -12.22 -1.07
CA LYS A 85 16.41 -10.81 -0.73
C LYS A 85 16.99 -9.82 -1.74
N LEU A 86 18.09 -10.20 -2.37
CA LEU A 86 18.65 -9.48 -3.52
C LEU A 86 17.62 -9.25 -4.63
N ASN A 87 16.66 -10.16 -4.84
CA ASN A 87 15.66 -9.98 -5.90
C ASN A 87 14.72 -8.81 -5.59
N GLU A 88 14.39 -8.58 -4.32
CA GLU A 88 13.60 -7.42 -3.90
C GLU A 88 14.40 -6.14 -4.13
N ASP A 89 15.68 -6.12 -3.75
CA ASP A 89 16.58 -4.98 -3.95
C ASP A 89 16.75 -4.64 -5.45
N MET A 90 16.82 -5.65 -6.32
CA MET A 90 16.91 -5.46 -7.76
C MET A 90 15.58 -4.99 -8.35
N ALA A 91 14.44 -5.48 -7.87
CA ALA A 91 13.13 -5.12 -8.38
C ALA A 91 12.76 -3.65 -8.10
N VAL A 92 13.24 -3.08 -6.97
CA VAL A 92 12.96 -1.69 -6.58
C VAL A 92 13.88 -0.67 -7.22
N LEU A 93 14.87 -1.08 -8.03
CA LEU A 93 15.75 -0.14 -8.72
C LEU A 93 14.90 0.83 -9.58
N PRO A 94 15.19 2.14 -9.60
CA PRO A 94 14.37 3.12 -10.32
C PRO A 94 14.19 2.80 -11.81
N GLY A 95 15.23 2.27 -12.46
CA GLY A 95 15.19 1.81 -13.85
C GLY A 95 14.36 0.54 -14.08
N PHE A 96 13.71 -0.03 -13.07
CA PHE A 96 12.71 -1.09 -13.21
C PHE A 96 11.38 -0.66 -12.61
N ALA A 97 11.37 -0.14 -11.38
CA ALA A 97 10.15 0.20 -10.66
C ALA A 97 9.41 1.44 -11.19
N HIS A 98 10.09 2.32 -11.93
CA HIS A 98 9.53 3.59 -12.41
C HIS A 98 9.48 3.72 -13.94
N ILE A 99 9.53 2.59 -14.66
CA ILE A 99 9.35 2.59 -16.12
C ILE A 99 7.87 2.52 -16.47
N HIS A 100 7.42 3.44 -17.31
CA HIS A 100 6.12 3.32 -17.97
C HIS A 100 6.24 2.41 -19.20
N PRO A 101 5.37 1.40 -19.38
CA PRO A 101 5.47 0.45 -20.52
C PRO A 101 5.44 1.08 -21.92
N LEU A 102 4.95 2.33 -22.03
CA LEU A 102 4.86 3.09 -23.28
C LEU A 102 5.77 4.34 -23.33
N GLN A 103 6.79 4.44 -22.48
CA GLN A 103 7.74 5.55 -22.58
C GLN A 103 8.65 5.38 -23.82
N PRO A 104 9.17 6.49 -24.41
CA PRO A 104 10.09 6.38 -25.53
C PRO A 104 11.30 5.49 -25.18
N GLU A 105 11.69 4.60 -26.10
CA GLU A 105 12.81 3.66 -25.87
C GLU A 105 14.12 4.39 -25.52
N ALA A 106 14.32 5.60 -26.06
CA ALA A 106 15.51 6.42 -25.80
C ALA A 106 15.59 6.98 -24.38
N THR A 107 14.53 6.87 -23.57
CA THR A 107 14.51 7.34 -22.16
C THR A 107 14.61 6.19 -21.16
N VAL A 108 14.88 4.97 -21.63
CA VAL A 108 15.17 3.78 -20.81
C VAL A 108 16.68 3.60 -20.71
#